data_AF-A0A955F1J7-F1
#
_entry.id   AF-A0A955F1J7-F1
#
_cell.length_a   1.000
_cell.length_b   1.000
_cell.length_c   1.000
_cell.angle_alpha   90.00
_cell.angle_beta   90.00
_cell.angle_gamma   90.00
#
_symmetry.space_group_name_H-M   'P 1'
#
loop_
_entity.id
_entity.type
_entity.pdbx_description
1 polymer ?
#
loop_
_entity_poly.entity_id
_entity_poly.type
_entity_poly.pdbx_seq_one_letter_code
_entity_poly.pdbx_strand_id
1 'polypeptide(L)'
;MTDSEHIDALKKVAPHLASRLSDERVRQVLSVTGTHKAQPVARLVRAATRDFEFDRLTLLNTDTAIKWATRNEGIRTWLDRKISTACNESAFENSAAALAEVRALGALLEAGFEVEPLSESRDPTPEFEVSAGGEKVRVEVHCKQMNGEEAERLAKFYASTSERPAKGNVNVTTHIAHPGGRPRQGENVGQNVAHKFASIKAGARQAEGPSILWLDLQDEDWWAIGRDYAHPLISAHDALMTGPLWAGLYGRRSTPILEGAFAERTTTGRPALRMGFPGLFQQSAGWSAAILAFPRDTLILENPDPSAGIPLSIAPELLSLPWVRFEHSWMQWPHQTNRSLRQRIAEAHRRLRGAASRSHVL
;
A
#
# COMPACT_ATOMS: atom_id res chain seq x y z
N MET A 1 3.66 28.79 -10.18
CA MET A 1 4.11 28.10 -11.40
C MET A 1 2.95 28.01 -12.36
N THR A 2 3.23 28.14 -13.64
CA THR A 2 2.23 28.00 -14.71
C THR A 2 2.06 26.52 -15.09
N ASP A 3 0.94 26.17 -15.71
CA ASP A 3 0.72 24.81 -16.21
C ASP A 3 1.78 24.38 -17.23
N SER A 4 2.31 25.32 -18.03
CA SER A 4 3.40 25.05 -18.97
C SER A 4 4.69 24.62 -18.27
N GLU A 5 5.05 25.25 -17.14
CA GLU A 5 6.23 24.86 -16.35
C GLU A 5 6.09 23.43 -15.80
N HIS A 6 4.87 23.05 -15.37
CA HIS A 6 4.60 21.68 -14.93
C HIS A 6 4.71 20.67 -16.08
N ILE A 7 4.19 20.98 -17.26
CA ILE A 7 4.28 20.12 -18.45
C ILE A 7 5.73 19.91 -18.87
N ASP A 8 6.52 20.98 -18.95
CA ASP A 8 7.93 20.90 -19.36
C ASP A 8 8.78 20.12 -18.35
N ALA A 9 8.54 20.35 -17.05
CA ALA A 9 9.18 19.57 -15.99
C ALA A 9 8.78 18.09 -16.06
N LEU A 10 7.51 17.77 -16.31
CA LEU A 10 7.04 16.40 -16.46
C LEU A 10 7.74 15.71 -17.65
N LYS A 11 7.82 16.37 -18.81
CA LYS A 11 8.53 15.85 -20.00
C LYS A 11 10.00 15.53 -19.70
N LYS A 12 10.64 16.29 -18.81
CA LYS A 12 12.02 16.07 -18.39
C LYS A 12 12.17 14.94 -17.36
N VAL A 13 11.31 14.90 -16.35
CA VAL A 13 11.44 13.99 -15.20
C VAL A 13 10.81 12.62 -15.46
N ALA A 14 9.69 12.58 -16.18
CA ALA A 14 8.88 11.41 -16.44
C ALA A 14 8.39 11.40 -17.91
N PRO A 15 9.32 11.21 -18.88
CA PRO A 15 9.02 11.34 -20.30
C PRO A 15 8.02 10.30 -20.83
N HIS A 16 7.97 9.11 -20.23
CA HIS A 16 7.07 8.04 -20.68
C HIS A 16 5.63 8.33 -20.25
N LEU A 17 5.42 8.78 -19.01
CA LEU A 17 4.12 9.30 -18.57
C LEU A 17 3.71 10.52 -19.40
N ALA A 18 4.62 11.47 -19.61
CA ALA A 18 4.35 12.66 -20.42
C ALA A 18 3.92 12.29 -21.85
N SER A 19 4.56 11.28 -22.47
CA SER A 19 4.21 10.84 -23.83
C SER A 19 2.79 10.26 -23.97
N ARG A 20 2.17 9.88 -22.85
CA ARG A 20 0.81 9.31 -22.79
C ARG A 20 -0.25 10.34 -22.41
N LEU A 21 0.16 11.58 -22.12
CA LEU A 21 -0.74 12.66 -21.75
C LEU A 21 -0.60 13.80 -22.76
N SER A 22 -1.70 14.20 -23.40
CA SER A 22 -1.68 15.45 -24.17
C SER A 22 -1.52 16.64 -23.23
N ASP A 23 -0.89 17.71 -23.70
CA ASP A 23 -0.77 18.95 -22.92
C ASP A 23 -2.15 19.44 -22.43
N GLU A 24 -3.19 19.28 -23.25
CA GLU A 24 -4.58 19.59 -22.87
C GLU A 24 -5.07 18.72 -21.70
N ARG A 25 -4.80 17.42 -21.74
CA ARG A 25 -5.17 16.52 -20.65
C ARG A 25 -4.42 16.87 -19.36
N VAL A 26 -3.16 17.29 -19.44
CA VAL A 26 -2.40 17.74 -18.27
C VAL A 26 -3.04 18.99 -17.66
N ARG A 27 -3.40 19.99 -18.48
CA ARG A 27 -4.11 21.19 -18.01
C ARG A 27 -5.46 20.85 -17.37
N GLN A 28 -6.20 19.93 -17.99
CA GLN A 28 -7.48 19.45 -17.49
C GLN A 28 -7.35 18.82 -16.10
N VAL A 29 -6.42 17.89 -15.87
CA VAL A 29 -6.26 17.28 -14.54
C VAL A 29 -5.72 18.29 -13.51
N LEU A 30 -4.87 19.24 -13.93
CA LEU A 30 -4.34 20.29 -13.05
C LEU A 30 -5.42 21.29 -12.60
N SER A 31 -6.45 21.51 -13.42
CA SER A 31 -7.56 22.41 -13.11
C SER A 31 -8.60 21.79 -12.18
N VAL A 32 -8.61 20.47 -12.02
CA VAL A 32 -9.50 19.78 -11.08
C VAL A 32 -9.17 20.21 -9.65
N THR A 33 -10.14 20.85 -8.99
CA THR A 33 -10.08 21.16 -7.57
C THR A 33 -10.22 19.88 -6.76
N GLY A 34 -9.24 19.62 -5.89
CA GLY A 34 -9.32 18.49 -4.97
C GLY A 34 -10.48 18.64 -3.98
N THR A 35 -11.01 17.52 -3.51
CA THR A 35 -11.98 17.52 -2.40
C THR A 35 -11.23 17.41 -1.07
N HIS A 36 -10.92 16.20 -0.65
CA HIS A 36 -10.05 15.88 0.48
C HIS A 36 -8.62 15.55 0.03
N LYS A 37 -8.44 15.25 -1.25
CA LYS A 37 -7.17 14.81 -1.82
C LYS A 37 -7.03 15.31 -3.26
N ALA A 38 -5.82 15.27 -3.81
CA ALA A 38 -5.55 15.75 -5.17
C ALA A 38 -5.98 14.70 -6.20
N GLN A 39 -6.30 15.16 -7.42
CA GLN A 39 -6.45 14.26 -8.56
C GLN A 39 -5.11 13.49 -8.74
N PRO A 40 -5.11 12.14 -8.80
CA PRO A 40 -3.88 11.35 -8.71
C PRO A 40 -2.81 11.67 -9.78
N VAL A 41 -3.21 11.88 -11.03
CA VAL A 41 -2.28 12.29 -12.11
C VAL A 41 -1.81 13.73 -11.90
N ALA A 42 -2.69 14.64 -11.50
CA ALA A 42 -2.31 16.02 -11.17
C ALA A 42 -1.29 16.09 -10.04
N ARG A 43 -1.40 15.21 -9.03
CA ARG A 43 -0.38 15.04 -7.98
C ARG A 43 0.97 14.64 -8.58
N LEU A 44 1.01 13.64 -9.48
CA LEU A 44 2.24 13.23 -10.17
C LEU A 44 2.83 14.35 -11.03
N VAL A 45 1.99 15.10 -11.76
CA VAL A 45 2.42 16.25 -12.58
C VAL A 45 3.05 17.33 -11.69
N ARG A 46 2.42 17.65 -10.56
CA ARG A 46 2.95 18.62 -9.59
C ARG A 46 4.24 18.13 -8.93
N ALA A 47 4.43 16.82 -8.79
CA ALA A 47 5.64 16.23 -8.25
C ALA A 47 6.87 16.44 -9.13
N ALA A 48 6.69 16.74 -10.43
CA ALA A 48 7.81 17.02 -11.34
C ALA A 48 8.54 18.33 -11.00
N THR A 49 7.88 19.26 -10.32
CA THR A 49 8.42 20.58 -9.96
C THR A 49 8.54 20.81 -8.45
N ARG A 50 7.99 19.93 -7.63
CA ARG A 50 8.03 20.02 -6.16
C ARG A 50 9.04 19.04 -5.58
N ASP A 51 9.72 19.45 -4.51
CA ASP A 51 10.66 18.62 -3.78
C ASP A 51 10.00 17.81 -2.66
N PHE A 52 8.76 17.33 -2.86
CA PHE A 52 8.19 16.34 -1.96
C PHE A 52 8.63 14.95 -2.40
N GLU A 53 9.60 14.39 -1.65
CA GLU A 53 10.30 13.15 -2.00
C GLU A 53 9.35 12.00 -2.32
N PHE A 54 8.33 11.77 -1.50
CA PHE A 54 7.35 10.69 -1.68
C PHE A 54 6.62 10.76 -3.03
N ASP A 55 6.11 11.95 -3.39
CA ASP A 55 5.37 12.15 -4.64
C ASP A 55 6.30 12.00 -5.84
N ARG A 56 7.53 12.52 -5.73
CA ARG A 56 8.53 12.42 -6.79
C ARG A 56 8.91 10.96 -7.06
N LEU A 57 9.03 10.14 -6.03
CA LEU A 57 9.29 8.70 -6.18
C LEU A 57 8.10 7.98 -6.79
N THR A 58 6.88 8.32 -6.37
CA THR A 58 5.66 7.75 -6.95
C THR A 58 5.56 8.10 -8.45
N LEU A 59 5.94 9.32 -8.83
CA LEU A 59 6.06 9.74 -10.24
C LEU A 59 7.07 8.88 -11.00
N LEU A 60 8.28 8.71 -10.47
CA LEU A 60 9.33 7.93 -11.13
C LEU A 60 8.97 6.45 -11.25
N ASN A 61 8.34 5.87 -10.22
CA ASN A 61 7.83 4.50 -10.26
C ASN A 61 6.74 4.34 -11.33
N THR A 62 5.85 5.33 -11.45
CA THR A 62 4.80 5.32 -12.49
C THR A 62 5.39 5.48 -13.88
N ASP A 63 6.37 6.37 -14.07
CA ASP A 63 7.05 6.54 -15.36
C ASP A 63 7.81 5.28 -15.79
N THR A 64 8.55 4.68 -14.85
CA THR A 64 9.29 3.43 -15.08
C THR A 64 8.34 2.29 -15.44
N ALA A 65 7.19 2.22 -14.77
CA ALA A 65 6.19 1.22 -15.08
C ALA A 65 5.62 1.39 -16.51
N ILE A 66 5.32 2.63 -16.91
CA ILE A 66 4.88 2.94 -18.28
C ILE A 66 5.96 2.57 -19.29
N LYS A 67 7.23 2.91 -19.03
CA LYS A 67 8.37 2.54 -19.87
C LYS A 67 8.40 1.03 -20.12
N TRP A 68 8.27 0.19 -19.09
CA TRP A 68 8.27 -1.26 -19.25
C TRP A 68 7.04 -1.75 -20.00
N ALA A 69 5.85 -1.26 -19.66
CA ALA A 69 4.61 -1.61 -20.35
C ALA A 69 4.64 -1.26 -21.85
N THR A 70 5.25 -0.13 -22.24
CA THR A 70 5.33 0.28 -23.66
C THR A 70 6.19 -0.62 -24.53
N ARG A 71 7.07 -1.44 -23.95
CA ARG A 71 7.91 -2.39 -24.69
C ARG A 71 7.15 -3.64 -25.13
N ASN A 72 5.96 -3.88 -24.57
CA ASN A 72 5.13 -5.02 -24.89
C ASN A 72 3.89 -4.55 -25.69
N GLU A 73 3.88 -4.86 -26.99
CA GLU A 73 2.79 -4.43 -27.89
C GLU A 73 1.42 -4.95 -27.44
N GLY A 74 1.35 -6.16 -26.89
CA GLY A 74 0.11 -6.78 -26.40
C GLY A 74 -0.51 -6.06 -25.21
N ILE A 75 0.28 -5.28 -24.46
CA ILE A 75 -0.18 -4.55 -23.26
C ILE A 75 -0.61 -3.11 -23.60
N ARG A 76 -0.26 -2.59 -24.79
CA ARG A 76 -0.44 -1.18 -25.13
C ARG A 76 -1.89 -0.70 -25.00
N THR A 77 -2.85 -1.46 -25.53
CA THR A 77 -4.28 -1.13 -25.44
C THR A 77 -4.79 -1.12 -24.00
N TRP A 78 -4.33 -2.08 -23.18
CA TRP A 78 -4.66 -2.11 -21.75
C TRP A 78 -4.11 -0.88 -21.03
N LEU A 79 -2.86 -0.51 -21.33
CA LEU A 79 -2.19 0.65 -20.74
C LEU A 79 -2.91 1.94 -21.08
N ASP A 80 -3.24 2.17 -22.36
CA ASP A 80 -3.94 3.37 -22.80
C ASP A 80 -5.30 3.53 -22.12
N ARG A 81 -6.04 2.42 -21.93
CA ARG A 81 -7.28 2.40 -21.16
C ARG A 81 -7.03 2.79 -19.70
N LYS A 82 -6.04 2.20 -19.01
CA LYS A 82 -5.77 2.50 -17.60
C LYS A 82 -5.26 3.92 -17.39
N ILE A 83 -4.45 4.48 -18.30
CA ILE A 83 -4.08 5.91 -18.28
C ILE A 83 -5.30 6.80 -18.47
N SER A 84 -6.21 6.44 -19.38
CA SER A 84 -7.47 7.16 -19.54
C SER A 84 -8.31 7.15 -18.25
N THR A 85 -8.43 6.00 -17.59
CA THR A 85 -9.08 5.87 -16.27
C THR A 85 -8.38 6.69 -15.19
N ALA A 86 -7.05 6.68 -15.15
CA ALA A 86 -6.24 7.47 -14.21
C ALA A 86 -6.45 8.99 -14.34
N CYS A 87 -6.83 9.45 -15.53
CA CYS A 87 -7.15 10.85 -15.80
C CYS A 87 -8.60 11.24 -15.48
N ASN A 88 -9.41 10.33 -14.93
CA ASN A 88 -10.79 10.66 -14.55
C ASN A 88 -10.79 11.78 -13.47
N GLU A 89 -11.66 12.76 -13.68
CA GLU A 89 -11.78 14.00 -12.90
C GLU A 89 -12.78 13.91 -11.75
N SER A 90 -13.65 12.90 -11.74
CA SER A 90 -14.72 12.78 -10.74
C SER A 90 -14.59 11.56 -9.84
N ALA A 91 -13.73 10.59 -10.19
CA ALA A 91 -13.55 9.35 -9.43
C ALA A 91 -12.07 9.15 -9.07
N PHE A 92 -11.57 9.89 -8.07
CA PHE A 92 -10.15 9.86 -7.68
C PHE A 92 -9.72 8.50 -7.17
N GLU A 93 -10.65 7.75 -6.56
CA GLU A 93 -10.44 6.40 -6.08
C GLU A 93 -10.10 5.46 -7.24
N ASN A 94 -10.91 5.51 -8.29
CA ASN A 94 -10.69 4.73 -9.52
C ASN A 94 -9.41 5.18 -10.23
N SER A 95 -9.11 6.48 -10.22
CA SER A 95 -7.89 7.02 -10.81
C SER A 95 -6.64 6.50 -10.11
N ALA A 96 -6.63 6.47 -8.78
CA ALA A 96 -5.50 5.95 -8.01
C ALA A 96 -5.40 4.42 -8.07
N ALA A 97 -6.52 3.69 -8.16
CA ALA A 97 -6.52 2.25 -8.42
C ALA A 97 -5.90 1.92 -9.79
N ALA A 98 -6.28 2.64 -10.85
CA ALA A 98 -5.72 2.45 -12.19
C ALA A 98 -4.20 2.70 -12.22
N LEU A 99 -3.71 3.72 -11.50
CA LEU A 99 -2.27 3.96 -11.40
C LEU A 99 -1.54 2.88 -10.58
N ALA A 100 -2.17 2.32 -9.55
CA ALA A 100 -1.60 1.20 -8.79
C ALA A 100 -1.44 -0.04 -9.67
N GLU A 101 -2.43 -0.35 -10.49
CA GLU A 101 -2.33 -1.45 -11.47
C GLU A 101 -1.20 -1.21 -12.49
N VAL A 102 -1.08 0.01 -13.03
CA VAL A 102 0.02 0.36 -13.94
C VAL A 102 1.38 0.12 -13.26
N ARG A 103 1.54 0.58 -12.01
CA ARG A 103 2.78 0.38 -11.24
C ARG A 103 3.08 -1.10 -10.97
N ALA A 104 2.07 -1.87 -10.56
CA ALA A 104 2.21 -3.30 -10.32
C ALA A 104 2.64 -4.05 -11.58
N LEU A 105 1.96 -3.82 -12.71
CA LEU A 105 2.31 -4.41 -14.00
C LEU A 105 3.74 -4.05 -14.42
N GLY A 106 4.11 -2.78 -14.30
CA GLY A 106 5.45 -2.33 -14.65
C GLY A 106 6.54 -2.96 -13.80
N ALA A 107 6.31 -3.09 -12.49
CA ALA A 107 7.23 -3.75 -11.57
C ALA A 107 7.38 -5.25 -11.87
N LEU A 108 6.28 -5.94 -12.22
CA LEU A 108 6.30 -7.34 -12.63
C LEU A 108 7.08 -7.55 -13.93
N LEU A 109 6.85 -6.70 -14.95
CA LEU A 109 7.61 -6.74 -16.20
C LEU A 109 9.10 -6.45 -15.97
N GLU A 110 9.43 -5.50 -15.11
CA GLU A 110 10.82 -5.17 -14.75
C GLU A 110 11.54 -6.33 -14.07
N ALA A 111 10.83 -7.07 -13.22
CA ALA A 111 11.32 -8.28 -12.57
C ALA A 111 11.58 -9.46 -13.51
N GLY A 112 11.12 -9.38 -14.77
CA GLY A 112 11.28 -10.45 -15.76
C GLY A 112 10.10 -11.40 -15.87
N PHE A 113 8.95 -11.10 -15.25
CA PHE A 113 7.74 -11.88 -15.45
C PHE A 113 7.20 -11.72 -16.88
N GLU A 114 6.67 -12.81 -17.43
CA GLU A 114 5.66 -12.73 -18.49
C GLU A 114 4.33 -12.34 -17.82
N VAL A 115 3.74 -11.22 -18.25
CA VAL A 115 2.53 -10.67 -17.61
C VAL A 115 1.41 -10.57 -18.63
N GLU A 116 0.27 -11.17 -18.31
CA GLU A 116 -0.97 -11.08 -19.08
C GLU A 116 -2.04 -10.32 -18.26
N PRO A 117 -2.45 -9.11 -18.67
CA PRO A 117 -3.59 -8.43 -18.09
C PRO A 117 -4.89 -9.17 -18.40
N LEU A 118 -5.62 -9.54 -17.36
CA LEU A 118 -6.89 -10.25 -17.52
C LEU A 118 -8.02 -9.25 -17.82
N SER A 119 -8.97 -9.69 -18.63
CA SER A 119 -10.15 -8.89 -18.92
C SER A 119 -11.12 -8.91 -17.75
N GLU A 120 -11.63 -7.74 -17.39
CA GLU A 120 -12.68 -7.60 -16.37
C GLU A 120 -13.91 -8.40 -16.79
N SER A 121 -14.42 -9.22 -15.87
CA SER A 121 -15.61 -10.04 -16.09
C SER A 121 -16.69 -9.68 -15.07
N ARG A 122 -17.88 -10.29 -15.18
CA ARG A 122 -18.93 -10.14 -14.16
C ARG A 122 -18.54 -10.77 -12.83
N ASP A 123 -17.72 -11.82 -12.88
CA ASP A 123 -17.16 -12.45 -11.70
C ASP A 123 -15.87 -11.72 -11.31
N PRO A 124 -15.53 -11.69 -10.02
CA PRO A 124 -14.26 -11.14 -9.56
C PRO A 124 -13.08 -11.84 -10.27
N THR A 125 -12.34 -11.11 -11.11
CA THR A 125 -11.17 -11.58 -11.84
C THR A 125 -9.93 -10.86 -11.30
N PRO A 126 -8.81 -11.56 -11.01
CA PRO A 126 -7.53 -10.91 -10.73
C PRO A 126 -7.09 -9.98 -11.87
N GLU A 127 -6.30 -8.96 -11.57
CA GLU A 127 -5.83 -8.02 -12.58
C GLU A 127 -4.83 -8.67 -13.55
N PHE A 128 -3.97 -9.59 -13.08
CA PHE A 128 -2.93 -10.21 -13.89
C PHE A 128 -2.82 -11.73 -13.68
N GLU A 129 -2.45 -12.42 -14.75
CA GLU A 129 -1.77 -13.71 -14.67
C GLU A 129 -0.29 -13.49 -15.01
N VAL A 130 0.62 -14.02 -14.19
CA VAL A 130 2.05 -13.95 -14.42
C VAL A 130 2.65 -15.34 -14.55
N SER A 131 3.63 -15.49 -15.43
CA SER A 131 4.40 -16.72 -15.58
C SER A 131 5.91 -16.50 -15.46
N ALA A 132 6.57 -17.46 -14.82
CA ALA A 132 8.02 -17.64 -14.88
C ALA A 132 8.36 -19.13 -14.71
N GLY A 133 9.33 -19.61 -15.50
CA GLY A 133 9.72 -21.02 -15.50
C GLY A 133 8.58 -22.00 -15.85
N GLY A 134 7.60 -21.57 -16.65
CA GLY A 134 6.44 -22.37 -17.07
C GLY A 134 5.32 -22.50 -16.05
N GLU A 135 5.50 -21.96 -14.84
CA GLU A 135 4.48 -21.93 -13.79
C GLU A 135 3.71 -20.61 -13.80
N LYS A 136 2.47 -20.63 -13.32
CA LYS A 136 1.56 -19.47 -13.34
C LYS A 136 1.11 -19.07 -11.95
N VAL A 137 1.01 -17.77 -11.72
CA VAL A 137 0.52 -17.16 -10.49
C VAL A 137 -0.44 -16.02 -10.84
N ARG A 138 -1.55 -15.90 -10.11
CA ARG A 138 -2.48 -14.78 -10.27
C ARG A 138 -2.10 -13.63 -9.36
N VAL A 139 -2.24 -12.40 -9.82
CA VAL A 139 -1.95 -11.20 -9.03
C VAL A 139 -3.21 -10.33 -8.98
N GLU A 140 -3.69 -10.09 -7.76
CA GLU A 140 -4.75 -9.12 -7.48
C GLU A 140 -4.11 -7.82 -6.96
N VAL A 141 -4.43 -6.67 -7.56
CA VAL A 141 -3.94 -5.37 -7.15
C VAL A 141 -4.98 -4.62 -6.34
N HIS A 142 -4.55 -4.11 -5.19
CA HIS A 142 -5.38 -3.25 -4.35
C HIS A 142 -4.61 -1.98 -3.99
N CYS A 143 -5.15 -0.84 -4.41
CA CYS A 143 -4.67 0.47 -3.98
C CYS A 143 -5.31 0.82 -2.63
N LYS A 144 -4.50 0.92 -1.57
CA LYS A 144 -5.05 1.28 -0.26
C LYS A 144 -5.36 2.77 -0.22
N GLN A 145 -6.64 3.08 -0.02
CA GLN A 145 -7.14 4.46 0.06
C GLN A 145 -7.72 4.77 1.43
N MET A 146 -7.95 6.05 1.69
CA MET A 146 -8.66 6.51 2.88
C MET A 146 -10.07 5.91 2.94
N ASN A 147 -10.55 5.64 4.15
CA ASN A 147 -11.94 5.23 4.34
C ASN A 147 -12.91 6.35 3.90
N GLY A 148 -14.01 6.00 3.23
CA GLY A 148 -14.97 6.97 2.68
C GLY A 148 -15.52 7.97 3.71
N GLU A 149 -15.88 7.52 4.91
CA GLU A 149 -16.39 8.42 5.97
C GLU A 149 -15.32 9.43 6.43
N GLU A 150 -14.06 9.00 6.46
CA GLU A 150 -12.93 9.86 6.78
C GLU A 150 -12.68 10.89 5.66
N ALA A 151 -12.71 10.42 4.41
CA ALA A 151 -12.54 11.25 3.22
C ALA A 151 -13.61 12.34 3.14
N GLU A 152 -14.89 11.99 3.34
CA GLU A 152 -15.99 12.95 3.39
C GLU A 152 -15.81 13.99 4.49
N ARG A 153 -15.34 13.56 5.67
CA ARG A 153 -15.13 14.47 6.80
C ARG A 153 -13.95 15.42 6.56
N LEU A 154 -12.88 14.94 5.96
CA LEU A 154 -11.74 15.76 5.58
C LEU A 154 -12.11 16.75 4.47
N ALA A 155 -12.91 16.34 3.49
CA ALA A 155 -13.45 17.24 2.47
C ALA A 155 -14.31 18.36 3.09
N LYS A 156 -15.20 18.02 4.04
CA LYS A 156 -16.00 19.02 4.79
C LYS A 156 -15.12 19.98 5.58
N PHE A 157 -14.05 19.47 6.21
CA PHE A 157 -13.10 20.30 6.92
C PHE A 157 -12.44 21.33 5.98
N TYR A 158 -11.89 20.89 4.84
CA TYR A 158 -11.29 21.82 3.88
C TYR A 158 -12.28 22.84 3.33
N ALA A 159 -13.51 22.44 3.03
CA ALA A 159 -14.56 23.35 2.61
C ALA A 159 -14.88 24.42 3.67
N SER A 160 -14.87 24.06 4.97
CA SER A 160 -15.13 25.00 6.07
C SER A 160 -13.98 26.00 6.31
N THR A 161 -12.75 25.66 5.93
CA THR A 161 -11.57 26.54 6.13
C THR A 161 -11.43 27.65 5.08
N SER A 162 -12.27 27.64 4.03
CA SER A 162 -12.24 28.66 2.96
C SER A 162 -12.78 30.03 3.39
N GLU A 163 -13.41 30.14 4.57
CA GLU A 163 -13.94 31.40 5.08
C GLU A 163 -12.81 32.30 5.61
N ARG A 164 -12.53 33.40 4.90
CA ARG A 164 -11.51 34.37 5.31
C ARG A 164 -11.88 34.98 6.67
N PRO A 165 -11.00 34.92 7.69
CA PRO A 165 -11.24 35.65 8.92
C PRO A 165 -11.30 37.15 8.65
N ALA A 166 -12.10 37.87 9.44
CA ALA A 166 -12.14 39.33 9.42
C ALA A 166 -10.72 39.91 9.59
N LYS A 167 -10.44 41.04 8.93
CA LYS A 167 -9.11 41.70 8.92
C LYS A 167 -8.54 41.79 10.35
N GLY A 168 -7.38 41.17 10.57
CA GLY A 168 -6.60 41.28 11.81
C GLY A 168 -6.54 40.02 12.68
N ASN A 169 -7.36 38.99 12.43
CA ASN A 169 -7.37 37.76 13.23
C ASN A 169 -6.80 36.57 12.45
N VAL A 170 -5.87 35.83 13.08
CA VAL A 170 -5.39 34.52 12.60
C VAL A 170 -6.24 33.44 13.26
N ASN A 171 -7.01 32.68 12.48
CA ASN A 171 -7.74 31.51 12.97
C ASN A 171 -6.96 30.25 12.58
N VAL A 172 -6.55 29.46 13.58
CA VAL A 172 -5.88 28.17 13.36
C VAL A 172 -6.87 27.07 13.68
N THR A 173 -7.21 26.26 12.68
CA THR A 173 -8.04 25.06 12.85
C THR A 173 -7.18 23.83 12.57
N THR A 174 -7.42 22.75 13.31
CA THR A 174 -6.67 21.48 13.19
C THR A 174 -7.64 20.33 12.98
N HIS A 175 -7.33 19.47 12.01
CA HIS A 175 -8.04 18.21 11.80
C HIS A 175 -7.07 17.04 11.94
N ILE A 176 -7.46 16.02 12.70
CA ILE A 176 -6.73 14.76 12.78
C ILE A 176 -7.44 13.79 11.83
N ALA A 177 -6.70 13.36 10.80
CA ALA A 177 -7.16 12.36 9.84
C ALA A 177 -6.67 10.97 10.23
N HIS A 178 -7.54 9.97 10.09
CA HIS A 178 -7.24 8.55 10.29
C HIS A 178 -7.50 7.81 8.97
N PRO A 179 -6.48 7.59 8.10
CA PRO A 179 -6.69 7.00 6.77
C PRO A 179 -7.40 5.63 6.79
N GLY A 180 -7.11 4.82 7.82
CA GLY A 180 -7.81 3.57 8.09
C GLY A 180 -9.21 3.73 8.70
N GLY A 181 -9.78 4.92 8.79
CA GLY A 181 -10.96 5.26 9.60
C GLY A 181 -10.62 5.50 11.07
N ARG A 182 -11.54 6.10 11.83
CA ARG A 182 -11.35 6.32 13.27
C ARG A 182 -11.39 4.99 14.04
N PRO A 183 -10.50 4.78 15.03
CA PRO A 183 -10.60 3.64 15.94
C PRO A 183 -11.96 3.62 16.63
N ARG A 184 -12.55 2.44 16.76
CA ARG A 184 -13.80 2.24 17.52
C ARG A 184 -13.56 2.45 19.02
N GLN A 185 -14.63 2.55 19.80
CA GLN A 185 -14.51 2.63 21.27
C GLN A 185 -13.73 1.41 21.80
N GLY A 186 -12.64 1.67 22.53
CA GLY A 186 -11.76 0.63 23.06
C GLY A 186 -10.74 0.07 22.05
N GLU A 187 -10.65 0.62 20.85
CA GLU A 187 -9.65 0.30 19.84
C GLU A 187 -8.57 1.41 19.79
N ASN A 188 -7.32 1.05 19.52
CA ASN A 188 -6.24 2.00 19.28
C ASN A 188 -5.93 2.12 17.78
N VAL A 189 -5.04 3.05 17.40
CA VAL A 189 -4.76 3.31 15.97
C VAL A 189 -4.12 2.09 15.32
N GLY A 190 -3.16 1.45 16.00
CA GLY A 190 -2.49 0.25 15.49
C GLY A 190 -3.46 -0.90 15.22
N GLN A 191 -4.41 -1.14 16.13
CA GLN A 191 -5.41 -2.19 15.99
C GLN A 191 -6.38 -1.89 14.84
N ASN A 192 -6.81 -0.63 14.69
CA ASN A 192 -7.68 -0.26 13.58
C ASN A 192 -6.98 -0.43 12.23
N VAL A 193 -5.71 -0.03 12.10
CA VAL A 193 -4.93 -0.26 10.87
C VAL A 193 -4.79 -1.76 10.60
N ALA A 194 -4.41 -2.56 11.60
CA ALA A 194 -4.30 -4.01 11.47
C ALA A 194 -5.64 -4.64 11.03
N HIS A 195 -6.76 -4.16 11.55
CA HIS A 195 -8.10 -4.63 11.17
C HIS A 195 -8.39 -4.36 9.69
N LYS A 196 -8.03 -3.16 9.20
CA LYS A 196 -8.23 -2.83 7.79
C LYS A 196 -7.43 -3.73 6.87
N PHE A 197 -6.16 -4.04 7.19
CA PHE A 197 -5.34 -4.97 6.40
C PHE A 197 -5.83 -6.42 6.51
N ALA A 198 -6.23 -6.86 7.71
CA ALA A 198 -6.81 -8.18 7.92
C ALA A 198 -8.12 -8.40 7.14
N SER A 199 -8.86 -7.32 6.87
CA SER A 199 -10.14 -7.39 6.16
C SER A 199 -10.01 -7.30 4.65
N ILE A 200 -8.82 -7.01 4.10
CA ILE A 200 -8.64 -6.88 2.65
C ILE A 200 -8.92 -8.22 2.00
N LYS A 201 -10.00 -8.29 1.21
CA LYS A 201 -10.32 -9.45 0.38
C LYS A 201 -10.34 -10.77 1.17
N ALA A 202 -10.69 -10.73 2.47
CA ALA A 202 -10.68 -11.91 3.35
C ALA A 202 -11.64 -13.03 2.90
N GLY A 203 -12.63 -12.71 2.06
CA GLY A 203 -13.54 -13.68 1.44
C GLY A 203 -13.49 -13.69 -0.09
N ALA A 204 -12.43 -13.16 -0.71
CA ALA A 204 -12.35 -13.10 -2.16
C ALA A 204 -12.16 -14.50 -2.76
N ARG A 205 -13.09 -14.89 -3.63
CA ARG A 205 -13.01 -16.14 -4.42
C ARG A 205 -11.92 -16.11 -5.50
N GLN A 206 -11.30 -14.95 -5.73
CA GLN A 206 -10.26 -14.70 -6.73
C GLN A 206 -8.97 -15.50 -6.48
N ALA A 207 -8.77 -16.00 -5.25
CA ALA A 207 -7.55 -16.68 -4.83
C ALA A 207 -7.62 -18.22 -4.97
N GLU A 208 -8.03 -18.69 -6.16
CA GLU A 208 -7.92 -20.11 -6.53
C GLU A 208 -6.55 -20.39 -7.16
N GLY A 209 -5.80 -21.35 -6.59
CA GLY A 209 -4.41 -21.63 -6.99
C GLY A 209 -3.40 -20.61 -6.44
N PRO A 210 -2.13 -20.69 -6.87
CA PRO A 210 -1.10 -19.74 -6.44
C PRO A 210 -1.49 -18.30 -6.75
N SER A 211 -1.66 -17.48 -5.71
CA SER A 211 -2.24 -16.14 -5.82
C SER A 211 -1.50 -15.14 -4.92
N ILE A 212 -1.18 -13.97 -5.47
CA ILE A 212 -0.50 -12.87 -4.77
C ILE A 212 -1.45 -11.69 -4.65
N LEU A 213 -1.54 -11.12 -3.45
CA LEU A 213 -2.21 -9.85 -3.22
C LEU A 213 -1.19 -8.70 -3.25
N TRP A 214 -1.22 -7.88 -4.30
CA TRP A 214 -0.40 -6.68 -4.42
C TRP A 214 -1.09 -5.48 -3.76
N LEU A 215 -0.56 -5.01 -2.64
CA LEU A 215 -1.05 -3.83 -1.93
C LEU A 215 -0.18 -2.62 -2.27
N ASP A 216 -0.69 -1.74 -3.14
CA ASP A 216 -0.04 -0.47 -3.45
C ASP A 216 -0.36 0.57 -2.36
N LEU A 217 0.69 1.05 -1.70
CA LEU A 217 0.65 2.00 -0.60
C LEU A 217 1.26 3.35 -1.02
N GLN A 218 1.23 3.67 -2.32
CA GLN A 218 1.79 4.92 -2.88
C GLN A 218 0.72 6.02 -3.03
N ASP A 219 -0.52 5.75 -2.66
CA ASP A 219 -1.57 6.77 -2.55
C ASP A 219 -1.23 7.78 -1.44
N GLU A 220 -1.67 9.03 -1.59
CA GLU A 220 -1.33 10.10 -0.65
C GLU A 220 -1.98 9.89 0.71
N ASP A 221 -3.03 9.09 0.81
CA ASP A 221 -3.71 8.82 2.07
C ASP A 221 -2.86 8.01 3.05
N TRP A 222 -1.83 7.29 2.57
CA TRP A 222 -1.10 6.28 3.36
C TRP A 222 0.38 6.59 3.60
N TRP A 223 0.82 7.83 3.35
CA TRP A 223 2.20 8.28 3.49
C TRP A 223 2.84 8.04 4.88
N ALA A 224 2.03 7.99 5.93
CA ALA A 224 2.49 7.82 7.31
C ALA A 224 2.82 6.36 7.68
N ILE A 225 2.40 5.40 6.86
CA ILE A 225 2.73 3.99 7.05
C ILE A 225 3.97 3.66 6.22
N GLY A 226 5.02 3.22 6.89
CA GLY A 226 6.28 2.82 6.26
C GLY A 226 6.56 1.31 6.38
N ARG A 227 7.66 0.88 5.77
CA ARG A 227 8.13 -0.51 5.82
C ARG A 227 8.29 -1.08 7.23
N ASP A 228 8.64 -0.24 8.21
CA ASP A 228 8.90 -0.70 9.59
C ASP A 228 7.64 -1.28 10.24
N TYR A 229 6.46 -0.84 9.80
CA TYR A 229 5.16 -1.34 10.26
C TYR A 229 4.91 -2.81 9.85
N ALA A 230 5.74 -3.39 8.98
CA ALA A 230 5.77 -4.81 8.62
C ALA A 230 6.63 -5.66 9.57
N HIS A 231 7.24 -5.08 10.61
CA HIS A 231 7.88 -5.83 11.69
C HIS A 231 6.89 -6.10 12.84
N PRO A 232 6.93 -7.28 13.48
CA PRO A 232 6.02 -7.63 14.56
C PRO A 232 6.17 -6.71 15.78
N LEU A 233 7.40 -6.31 16.09
CA LEU A 233 7.74 -5.49 17.25
C LEU A 233 8.74 -4.42 16.81
N ILE A 234 8.38 -3.18 17.03
CA ILE A 234 9.14 -1.97 16.65
C ILE A 234 9.48 -1.24 17.95
N SER A 235 10.65 -0.60 17.98
CA SER A 235 11.05 0.29 19.07
C SER A 235 11.27 1.69 18.50
N ALA A 236 10.61 2.69 19.07
CA ALA A 236 10.77 4.09 18.71
C ALA A 236 10.60 4.95 19.96
N HIS A 237 11.53 5.89 20.20
CA HIS A 237 11.50 6.80 21.35
C HIS A 237 11.22 6.09 22.69
N ASP A 238 12.00 5.05 23.00
CA ASP A 238 11.91 4.22 24.21
C ASP A 238 10.57 3.48 24.40
N ALA A 239 9.73 3.48 23.38
CA ALA A 239 8.44 2.81 23.36
C ALA A 239 8.43 1.63 22.38
N LEU A 240 7.80 0.54 22.81
CA LEU A 240 7.52 -0.61 21.98
C LEU A 240 6.16 -0.45 21.29
N MET A 241 6.12 -0.83 20.03
CA MET A 241 4.94 -0.82 19.19
C MET A 241 4.81 -2.14 18.43
N THR A 242 3.57 -2.58 18.21
CA THR A 242 3.30 -3.70 17.31
C THR A 242 3.13 -3.15 15.91
N GLY A 243 3.85 -3.70 14.92
CA GLY A 243 3.65 -3.31 13.53
C GLY A 243 2.27 -3.75 13.02
N PRO A 244 1.38 -2.80 12.67
CA PRO A 244 0.02 -3.08 12.27
C PRO A 244 -0.08 -3.72 10.88
N LEU A 245 0.89 -3.54 9.98
CA LEU A 245 0.92 -4.28 8.72
C LEU A 245 1.21 -5.75 8.98
N TRP A 246 2.22 -6.02 9.82
CA TRP A 246 2.54 -7.39 10.25
C TRP A 246 1.36 -8.03 10.98
N ALA A 247 0.77 -7.33 11.94
CA ALA A 247 -0.38 -7.84 12.70
C ALA A 247 -1.62 -8.03 11.82
N GLY A 248 -1.85 -7.15 10.85
CA GLY A 248 -2.94 -7.29 9.88
C GLY A 248 -2.81 -8.54 9.01
N LEU A 249 -1.59 -8.97 8.68
CA LEU A 249 -1.34 -10.15 7.84
C LEU A 249 -1.18 -11.45 8.66
N TYR A 250 -0.39 -11.43 9.74
CA TYR A 250 0.02 -12.61 10.52
C TYR A 250 -0.57 -12.68 11.93
N GLY A 251 -1.33 -11.66 12.34
CA GLY A 251 -1.96 -11.60 13.65
C GLY A 251 -2.89 -12.78 13.91
N ARG A 252 -3.11 -13.07 15.18
CA ARG A 252 -4.11 -14.04 15.65
C ARG A 252 -5.06 -13.33 16.58
N ARG A 253 -6.23 -13.94 16.83
CA ARG A 253 -7.05 -13.50 17.96
C ARG A 253 -6.19 -13.49 19.22
N SER A 254 -6.35 -12.43 20.00
CA SER A 254 -5.59 -12.16 21.22
C SER A 254 -4.11 -11.81 21.05
N THR A 255 -3.60 -11.63 19.82
CA THR A 255 -2.28 -11.02 19.58
C THR A 255 -2.24 -9.64 20.23
N PRO A 256 -1.23 -9.35 21.08
CA PRO A 256 -1.09 -8.02 21.68
C PRO A 256 -0.77 -6.96 20.63
N ILE A 257 -1.43 -5.80 20.74
CA ILE A 257 -1.11 -4.57 20.03
C ILE A 257 -0.56 -3.57 21.04
N LEU A 258 0.74 -3.29 20.91
CA LEU A 258 1.46 -2.29 21.68
C LEU A 258 1.42 -0.96 20.92
N GLU A 259 1.11 0.14 21.62
CA GLU A 259 1.11 1.50 21.05
C GLU A 259 1.70 2.44 22.11
N GLY A 260 3.03 2.45 22.21
CA GLY A 260 3.74 3.27 23.20
C GLY A 260 4.01 2.55 24.53
N ALA A 261 4.27 1.24 24.51
CA ALA A 261 4.62 0.51 25.72
C ALA A 261 6.09 0.79 26.09
N PHE A 262 6.34 1.63 27.09
CA PHE A 262 7.69 2.00 27.51
C PHE A 262 8.47 0.82 28.10
N ALA A 263 9.78 0.77 27.83
CA ALA A 263 10.67 -0.22 28.41
C ALA A 263 11.00 0.08 29.90
N GLU A 264 10.95 1.35 30.32
CA GLU A 264 11.21 1.78 31.69
C GLU A 264 9.95 1.84 32.55
N ARG A 265 10.11 1.47 33.83
CA ARG A 265 9.04 1.25 34.83
C ARG A 265 8.29 2.51 35.27
N THR A 266 8.62 3.68 34.74
CA THR A 266 8.12 4.95 35.23
C THR A 266 7.22 5.57 34.18
N THR A 267 5.92 5.59 34.48
CA THR A 267 4.85 6.42 33.90
C THR A 267 4.06 5.86 32.69
N THR A 268 2.77 5.61 32.96
CA THR A 268 1.62 5.86 32.05
C THR A 268 1.56 5.17 30.68
N GLY A 269 2.27 4.07 30.46
CA GLY A 269 2.06 3.25 29.25
C GLY A 269 0.61 2.75 29.16
N ARG A 270 -0.03 2.86 27.98
CA ARG A 270 -1.35 2.25 27.78
C ARG A 270 -1.21 0.73 27.83
N PRO A 271 -2.15 0.01 28.49
CA PRO A 271 -2.12 -1.44 28.50
C PRO A 271 -2.18 -1.98 27.07
N ALA A 272 -1.48 -3.10 26.84
CA ALA A 272 -1.53 -3.77 25.55
C ALA A 272 -2.97 -4.17 25.23
N LEU A 273 -3.50 -3.68 24.11
CA LEU A 273 -4.78 -4.15 23.61
C LEU A 273 -4.60 -5.50 22.95
N ARG A 274 -5.68 -6.27 22.83
CA ARG A 274 -5.66 -7.59 22.21
C ARG A 274 -6.50 -7.58 20.95
N MET A 275 -5.94 -8.08 19.86
CA MET A 275 -6.65 -8.22 18.59
C MET A 275 -7.93 -9.05 18.78
N GLY A 276 -9.07 -8.47 18.41
CA GLY A 276 -10.36 -9.16 18.38
C GLY A 276 -10.56 -10.03 17.14
N PHE A 277 -9.63 -9.98 16.17
CA PHE A 277 -9.74 -10.62 14.85
C PHE A 277 -8.42 -11.33 14.49
N PRO A 278 -8.48 -12.40 13.66
CA PRO A 278 -7.29 -12.99 13.04
C PRO A 278 -6.74 -12.10 11.90
N GLY A 279 -5.46 -12.23 11.58
CA GLY A 279 -4.86 -11.59 10.40
C GLY A 279 -5.32 -12.21 9.09
N LEU A 280 -4.98 -11.59 7.96
CA LEU A 280 -5.41 -11.98 6.61
C LEU A 280 -5.10 -13.45 6.30
N PHE A 281 -3.85 -13.89 6.50
CA PHE A 281 -3.43 -15.25 6.15
C PHE A 281 -4.04 -16.35 7.03
N GLN A 282 -4.60 -15.97 8.19
CA GLN A 282 -5.36 -16.90 9.03
C GLN A 282 -6.84 -16.97 8.61
N GLN A 283 -7.35 -15.98 7.87
CA GLN A 283 -8.73 -15.92 7.38
C GLN A 283 -8.87 -16.49 5.97
N SER A 284 -7.86 -16.28 5.13
CA SER A 284 -7.86 -16.73 3.74
C SER A 284 -6.59 -17.51 3.45
N ALA A 285 -6.74 -18.84 3.36
CA ALA A 285 -5.68 -19.72 2.86
C ALA A 285 -5.46 -19.56 1.34
N GLY A 286 -6.38 -18.91 0.61
CA GLY A 286 -6.27 -18.74 -0.84
C GLY A 286 -5.07 -17.88 -1.26
N TRP A 287 -4.68 -16.90 -0.43
CA TRP A 287 -3.53 -16.05 -0.73
C TRP A 287 -2.23 -16.78 -0.42
N SER A 288 -1.34 -16.91 -1.40
CA SER A 288 -0.01 -17.48 -1.25
C SER A 288 0.98 -16.47 -0.66
N ALA A 289 0.83 -15.19 -1.00
CA ALA A 289 1.63 -14.11 -0.46
C ALA A 289 0.89 -12.76 -0.60
N ALA A 290 1.39 -11.75 0.09
CA ALA A 290 1.08 -10.35 -0.14
C ALA A 290 2.36 -9.58 -0.47
N ILE A 291 2.28 -8.67 -1.44
CA ILE A 291 3.34 -7.71 -1.77
C ILE A 291 2.89 -6.35 -1.25
N LEU A 292 3.73 -5.68 -0.46
CA LEU A 292 3.50 -4.29 -0.03
C LEU A 292 4.42 -3.39 -0.85
N ALA A 293 3.84 -2.55 -1.70
CA ALA A 293 4.58 -1.64 -2.57
C ALA A 293 4.52 -0.20 -2.01
N PHE A 294 5.65 0.27 -1.52
CA PHE A 294 5.89 1.67 -1.12
C PHE A 294 6.72 2.37 -2.20
N PRO A 295 6.87 3.71 -2.15
CA PRO A 295 7.65 4.40 -3.18
C PRO A 295 9.14 4.01 -3.26
N ARG A 296 9.72 3.41 -2.20
CA ARG A 296 11.15 3.02 -2.12
C ARG A 296 11.41 1.62 -1.57
N ASP A 297 10.36 0.87 -1.31
CA ASP A 297 10.44 -0.42 -0.65
C ASP A 297 9.35 -1.34 -1.22
N THR A 298 9.74 -2.56 -1.59
CA THR A 298 8.82 -3.63 -1.93
C THR A 298 9.04 -4.76 -0.93
N LEU A 299 7.99 -5.11 -0.20
CA LEU A 299 8.05 -6.17 0.81
C LEU A 299 7.24 -7.37 0.35
N ILE A 300 7.78 -8.56 0.52
CA ILE A 300 7.09 -9.81 0.21
C ILE A 300 6.78 -10.52 1.53
N LEU A 301 5.51 -10.80 1.77
CA LEU A 301 5.03 -11.48 2.97
C LEU A 301 4.29 -12.74 2.54
N GLU A 302 4.96 -13.89 2.63
CA GLU A 302 4.37 -15.18 2.28
C GLU A 302 3.36 -15.63 3.32
N ASN A 303 2.30 -16.31 2.87
CA ASN A 303 1.41 -17.04 3.75
C ASN A 303 2.14 -18.31 4.25
N PRO A 304 2.20 -18.58 5.57
CA PRO A 304 2.80 -19.80 6.10
C PRO A 304 1.99 -21.08 5.80
N ASP A 305 0.72 -20.95 5.44
CA ASP A 305 -0.26 -22.02 5.32
C ASP A 305 -1.21 -21.80 4.11
N PRO A 306 -0.71 -21.58 2.87
CA PRO A 306 -1.58 -21.34 1.73
C PRO A 306 -2.19 -22.65 1.22
N SER A 307 -3.37 -22.57 0.60
CA SER A 307 -3.98 -23.69 -0.12
C SER A 307 -3.15 -24.10 -1.33
N ALA A 308 -2.47 -23.14 -1.95
CA ALA A 308 -1.48 -23.33 -2.99
C ALA A 308 -0.30 -22.39 -2.75
N GLY A 309 0.91 -22.94 -2.58
CA GLY A 309 2.13 -22.14 -2.40
C GLY A 309 2.59 -21.49 -3.70
N ILE A 310 3.41 -20.44 -3.60
CA ILE A 310 4.10 -19.91 -4.79
C ILE A 310 5.12 -20.97 -5.27
N PRO A 311 5.13 -21.30 -6.57
CA PRO A 311 6.12 -22.19 -7.14
C PRO A 311 7.55 -21.66 -6.97
N LEU A 312 8.53 -22.53 -6.68
CA LEU A 312 9.92 -22.11 -6.49
C LEU A 312 10.53 -21.45 -7.73
N SER A 313 10.03 -21.76 -8.92
CA SER A 313 10.45 -21.15 -10.18
C SER A 313 10.10 -19.67 -10.30
N ILE A 314 9.17 -19.16 -9.48
CA ILE A 314 8.71 -17.75 -9.45
C ILE A 314 9.54 -16.90 -8.48
N ALA A 315 10.25 -17.54 -7.55
CA ALA A 315 10.99 -16.85 -6.50
C ALA A 315 12.10 -15.91 -7.02
N PRO A 316 12.90 -16.27 -8.05
CA PRO A 316 13.93 -15.38 -8.58
C PRO A 316 13.37 -14.04 -9.09
N GLU A 317 12.26 -14.07 -9.81
CA GLU A 317 11.60 -12.89 -10.37
C GLU A 317 10.97 -12.05 -9.24
N LEU A 318 10.34 -12.68 -8.23
CA LEU A 318 9.86 -11.94 -7.05
C LEU A 318 11.01 -11.21 -6.33
N LEU A 319 12.18 -11.84 -6.18
CA LEU A 319 13.36 -11.20 -5.59
C LEU A 319 13.96 -10.12 -6.49
N SER A 320 13.63 -10.12 -7.78
CA SER A 320 14.06 -9.14 -8.77
C SER A 320 13.07 -7.96 -8.91
N LEU A 321 11.98 -7.95 -8.15
CA LEU A 321 11.07 -6.80 -8.10
C LEU A 321 11.83 -5.53 -7.70
N PRO A 322 11.47 -4.36 -8.26
CA PRO A 322 12.09 -3.09 -7.89
C PRO A 322 11.98 -2.85 -6.39
N TRP A 323 13.08 -2.39 -5.79
CA TRP A 323 13.14 -1.99 -4.38
C TRP A 323 12.86 -3.10 -3.35
N VAL A 324 13.01 -4.37 -3.71
CA VAL A 324 12.83 -5.47 -2.74
C VAL A 324 13.74 -5.29 -1.52
N ARG A 325 13.13 -5.32 -0.33
CA ARG A 325 13.83 -5.31 0.97
C ARG A 325 13.72 -6.67 1.62
N PHE A 326 14.71 -7.51 1.39
CA PHE A 326 14.73 -8.87 1.91
C PHE A 326 14.65 -8.90 3.44
N GLU A 327 15.35 -7.98 4.11
CA GLU A 327 15.43 -7.89 5.57
C GLU A 327 14.12 -7.44 6.25
N HIS A 328 13.21 -6.83 5.50
CA HIS A 328 11.87 -6.44 5.94
C HIS A 328 10.79 -7.45 5.49
N SER A 329 11.16 -8.39 4.62
CA SER A 329 10.25 -9.37 4.04
C SER A 329 10.13 -10.64 4.91
N TRP A 330 8.98 -11.29 4.81
CA TRP A 330 8.62 -12.50 5.55
C TRP A 330 8.44 -13.66 4.57
N MET A 331 9.56 -14.18 4.10
CA MET A 331 9.64 -15.22 3.07
C MET A 331 10.28 -16.52 3.58
N GLN A 332 9.95 -17.63 2.92
CA GLN A 332 10.58 -18.94 3.13
C GLN A 332 11.79 -19.17 2.19
N TRP A 333 11.93 -18.40 1.10
CA TRP A 333 13.03 -18.50 0.12
C TRP A 333 13.97 -17.29 0.23
N PRO A 334 15.17 -17.30 -0.42
CA PRO A 334 15.82 -18.42 -1.11
C PRO A 334 16.42 -19.45 -0.14
N HIS A 335 16.52 -19.10 1.14
CA HIS A 335 17.08 -19.97 2.15
C HIS A 335 15.96 -20.74 2.82
N GLN A 336 15.95 -22.07 2.65
CA GLN A 336 15.51 -22.94 3.73
C GLN A 336 16.42 -22.66 4.93
N THR A 337 16.20 -21.55 5.63
CA THR A 337 16.97 -21.24 6.84
C THR A 337 16.72 -22.37 7.83
N ASN A 338 17.57 -22.52 8.84
CA ASN A 338 17.34 -23.46 9.93
C ASN A 338 15.97 -23.26 10.63
N ARG A 339 15.25 -22.17 10.33
CA ARG A 339 13.89 -21.91 10.80
C ARG A 339 12.90 -21.76 9.65
N SER A 340 11.79 -22.46 9.72
CA SER A 340 10.68 -22.22 8.78
C SER A 340 10.03 -20.87 9.04
N LEU A 341 9.34 -20.32 8.03
CA LEU A 341 8.53 -19.10 8.16
C LEU A 341 7.53 -19.22 9.32
N ARG A 342 6.90 -20.40 9.47
CA ARG A 342 6.02 -20.73 10.61
C ARG A 342 6.71 -20.55 11.96
N GLN A 343 7.96 -21.02 12.09
CA GLN A 343 8.71 -20.88 13.33
C GLN A 343 9.07 -19.42 13.61
N ARG A 344 9.46 -18.64 12.59
CA ARG A 344 9.72 -17.19 12.71
C ARG A 344 8.47 -16.44 13.18
N ILE A 345 7.31 -16.71 12.58
CA ILE A 345 6.03 -16.10 12.97
C ILE A 345 5.63 -16.51 14.40
N ALA A 346 5.76 -17.79 14.75
CA ALA A 346 5.47 -18.27 16.10
C ALA A 346 6.38 -17.61 17.16
N GLU A 347 7.66 -17.41 16.83
CA GLU A 347 8.60 -16.70 17.68
C GLU A 347 8.24 -15.21 17.85
N ALA A 348 7.86 -14.54 16.76
CA ALA A 348 7.36 -13.17 16.80
C ALA A 348 6.15 -13.02 17.74
N HIS A 349 5.19 -13.95 17.66
CA HIS A 349 4.05 -14.00 18.59
C HIS A 349 4.49 -14.21 20.04
N ARG A 350 5.50 -15.07 20.31
CA ARG A 350 6.05 -15.24 21.66
C ARG A 350 6.72 -13.95 22.17
N ARG A 351 7.50 -13.27 21.34
CA ARG A 351 8.17 -12.00 21.69
C ARG A 351 7.15 -10.91 22.01
N LEU A 352 6.09 -10.79 21.22
CA LEU A 352 4.98 -9.85 21.47
C LEU A 352 4.27 -10.12 22.79
N ARG A 353 3.96 -11.39 23.10
CA ARG A 353 3.38 -11.76 24.40
C ARG A 353 4.31 -11.44 25.57
N GLY A 354 5.60 -11.72 25.42
CA GLY A 354 6.62 -11.39 26.42
C GLY A 354 6.71 -9.88 26.66
N ALA A 355 6.73 -9.08 25.59
CA ALA A 355 6.70 -7.61 25.68
C ALA A 355 5.43 -7.12 26.39
N ALA A 356 4.25 -7.55 25.95
CA ALA A 356 2.98 -7.18 26.55
C ALA A 356 2.85 -7.58 28.03
N SER A 357 3.35 -8.77 28.41
CA SER A 357 3.31 -9.21 29.81
C SER A 357 4.12 -8.31 30.73
N ARG A 358 5.27 -7.81 30.25
CA ARG A 358 6.11 -6.86 31.01
C ARG A 358 5.47 -5.49 31.14
N SER A 359 4.61 -5.11 30.20
CA SER A 359 3.82 -3.88 30.26
C SER A 359 2.65 -3.93 31.24
N HIS A 360 2.23 -5.12 31.71
CA HIS A 360 1.10 -5.30 32.64
C HIS A 360 1.53 -5.55 34.11
N VAL A 361 2.81 -5.81 34.38
CA VAL A 361 3.30 -5.92 35.76
C VAL A 361 3.63 -4.52 36.27
N LEU A 362 2.62 -3.66 36.39
CA LEU A 362 2.67 -2.36 37.07
C LEU A 362 1.29 -2.03 37.68
#